data_AF-A0A3C1UG71-F1
#
_entry.id   AF-A0A3C1UG71-F1
#
_cell.length_a   1.000
_cell.length_b   1.000
_cell.length_c   1.000
_cell.angle_alpha   90.00
_cell.angle_beta   90.00
_cell.angle_gamma   90.00
#
_symmetry.space_group_name_H-M   'P 1'
#
loop_
_entity.id
_entity.type
_entity.pdbx_description
1 polymer ?
#
loop_
_entity_poly.entity_id
_entity_poly.type
_entity_poly.pdbx_seq_one_letter_code
_entity_poly.pdbx_strand_id
1 'polypeptide(L)'
;MKTYPFLDLGLANKPIEDELKKAACRVIESGRYLHGEETHLLEQEVASKCEAKYCVAVSNGLDALKLIFRAYKEMGLLHEGDKVIV
;
A
#
# COMPACT_ATOMS: atom_id res chain seq x y z
N MET A 1 10.98 0.20 -36.85
CA MET A 1 11.52 -0.65 -35.77
C MET A 1 10.37 -0.96 -34.82
N LYS A 2 10.04 -2.24 -34.55
CA LYS A 2 8.99 -2.58 -33.57
C LYS A 2 9.56 -2.42 -32.15
N THR A 3 8.83 -1.75 -31.27
CA THR A 3 9.15 -1.60 -29.85
C THR A 3 8.30 -2.57 -29.04
N TYR A 4 8.94 -3.30 -28.11
CA TYR A 4 8.27 -4.20 -27.16
C TYR A 4 8.47 -3.64 -25.75
N PRO A 5 7.43 -3.04 -25.15
CA PRO A 5 7.56 -2.52 -23.79
C PRO A 5 7.78 -3.65 -22.79
N PHE A 6 8.61 -3.41 -21.78
CA PHE A 6 8.85 -4.38 -20.70
C PHE A 6 7.58 -4.61 -19.86
N LEU A 7 6.86 -3.54 -19.54
CA LEU A 7 5.57 -3.58 -18.86
C LEU A 7 4.68 -2.46 -19.40
N ASP A 8 3.53 -2.82 -19.94
CA ASP A 8 2.49 -1.88 -20.38
C ASP A 8 1.34 -1.91 -19.37
N LEU A 9 1.29 -0.88 -18.52
CA LEU A 9 0.25 -0.77 -17.49
C LEU A 9 -1.14 -0.52 -18.08
N GLY A 10 -1.23 0.10 -19.25
CA GLY A 10 -2.50 0.29 -19.95
C GLY A 10 -3.09 -1.05 -20.36
N LEU A 11 -2.27 -1.93 -20.93
CA LEU A 11 -2.67 -3.30 -21.26
C LEU A 11 -2.96 -4.14 -20.01
N ALA A 12 -2.14 -4.03 -18.96
CA ALA A 12 -2.34 -4.77 -17.71
C ALA A 12 -3.64 -4.38 -16.98
N ASN A 13 -4.01 -3.10 -17.01
CA ASN A 13 -5.21 -2.59 -16.36
C ASN A 13 -6.49 -2.79 -17.18
N LYS A 14 -6.37 -2.99 -18.51
CA LYS A 14 -7.51 -3.09 -19.42
C LYS A 14 -8.59 -4.09 -18.98
N PRO A 15 -8.27 -5.28 -18.44
CA PRO A 15 -9.29 -6.22 -17.96
C PRO A 15 -10.11 -5.71 -16.76
N ILE A 16 -9.59 -4.76 -15.98
CA ILE A 16 -10.21 -4.24 -14.75
C ILE A 16 -10.52 -2.74 -14.84
N GLU A 17 -10.46 -2.15 -16.03
CA GLU A 17 -10.56 -0.69 -16.25
C GLU A 17 -11.86 -0.11 -15.68
N ASP A 18 -12.99 -0.77 -15.93
CA ASP A 18 -14.29 -0.32 -15.45
C ASP A 18 -14.40 -0.38 -13.92
N GLU A 19 -13.76 -1.35 -13.28
CA GLU A 19 -13.72 -1.48 -11.82
C GLU A 19 -12.88 -0.35 -11.20
N LEU A 20 -11.71 -0.06 -11.78
CA LEU A 20 -10.85 1.04 -11.35
C LEU A 20 -11.57 2.38 -11.45
N LYS A 21 -12.26 2.65 -12.57
CA LYS A 21 -13.05 3.87 -12.75
C LYS A 21 -14.16 3.99 -11.71
N LYS A 22 -14.92 2.91 -11.49
CA LYS A 22 -15.98 2.89 -10.47
C LYS A 22 -15.44 3.15 -9.08
N ALA A 23 -14.30 2.55 -8.70
CA ALA A 23 -13.67 2.79 -7.41
C ALA A 23 -13.24 4.25 -7.24
N ALA A 24 -12.62 4.84 -8.27
CA ALA A 24 -12.25 6.25 -8.25
C ALA A 24 -13.47 7.16 -8.11
N CYS A 25 -14.56 6.90 -8.85
CA CYS A 25 -15.80 7.66 -8.74
C CYS A 25 -16.40 7.60 -7.33
N ARG A 26 -16.43 6.43 -6.67
CA ARG A 26 -16.92 6.31 -5.28
C ARG A 26 -16.15 7.22 -4.32
N VAL A 27 -14.82 7.26 -4.42
CA VAL A 27 -13.98 8.14 -3.59
C VAL A 27 -14.31 9.61 -3.85
N ILE A 28 -14.40 10.01 -5.12
CA ILE A 28 -14.70 11.39 -5.52
C ILE A 28 -16.08 11.82 -5.02
N GLU A 29 -17.10 10.98 -5.21
CA GLU A 29 -18.47 11.23 -4.78
C GLU A 29 -18.60 11.29 -3.25
N SER A 30 -17.77 10.53 -2.52
CA SER A 30 -17.75 10.55 -1.05
C SER A 30 -17.18 11.84 -0.46
N GLY A 31 -16.33 12.56 -1.20
CA GLY A 31 -15.58 13.72 -0.71
C GLY A 31 -14.51 13.41 0.35
N ARG A 32 -14.29 12.14 0.72
CA ARG A 32 -13.30 11.71 1.71
C ARG A 32 -12.08 11.08 1.04
N TYR A 33 -11.04 11.89 0.84
CA TYR A 33 -9.85 11.49 0.08
C TYR A 33 -8.74 10.83 0.92
N LEU A 34 -8.74 11.03 2.24
CA LEU A 34 -7.72 10.48 3.15
C LEU A 34 -8.41 9.75 4.30
N HIS A 35 -7.81 8.64 4.73
CA HIS A 35 -8.30 7.81 5.83
C HIS A 35 -9.80 7.46 5.67
N GLY A 36 -10.20 7.14 4.44
CA GLY A 36 -11.56 6.79 4.06
C GLY A 36 -11.83 5.29 4.08
N GLU A 37 -13.05 4.92 3.71
CA GLU A 37 -13.52 3.53 3.67
C GLU A 37 -12.66 2.65 2.78
N GLU A 38 -12.28 3.12 1.59
CA GLU A 38 -11.46 2.34 0.66
C GLU A 38 -10.08 1.99 1.26
N THR A 39 -9.49 2.87 2.09
CA THR A 39 -8.25 2.56 2.82
C THR A 39 -8.49 1.52 3.90
N HIS A 40 -9.59 1.63 4.64
CA HIS A 40 -9.94 0.67 5.69
C HIS A 40 -10.18 -0.73 5.14
N LEU A 41 -10.93 -0.84 4.03
CA LEU A 41 -11.18 -2.11 3.35
C LEU A 41 -9.90 -2.73 2.80
N LEU A 42 -9.01 -1.91 2.23
CA LEU A 42 -7.69 -2.37 1.77
C LEU A 42 -6.86 -2.95 2.92
N GLU A 43 -6.82 -2.27 4.07
CA GLU A 43 -6.09 -2.76 5.25
C GLU A 43 -6.64 -4.11 5.73
N GLN A 44 -7.97 -4.28 5.78
CA GLN A 44 -8.58 -5.55 6.14
C GLN A 44 -8.23 -6.67 5.14
N GLU A 45 -8.34 -6.39 3.84
CA GLU A 45 -8.05 -7.36 2.79
C GLU A 45 -6.57 -7.77 2.80
N VAL A 46 -5.66 -6.81 2.94
CA VAL A 46 -4.21 -7.08 2.99
C VAL A 46 -3.85 -7.84 4.26
N ALA A 47 -4.40 -7.47 5.42
CA ALA A 47 -4.19 -8.23 6.67
C ALA A 47 -4.63 -9.69 6.49
N SER A 48 -5.81 -9.91 5.92
CA SER A 48 -6.32 -11.26 5.64
C SER A 48 -5.44 -12.04 4.66
N LYS A 49 -4.99 -11.41 3.56
CA LYS A 49 -4.14 -12.06 2.54
C LYS A 49 -2.74 -12.40 3.05
N CYS A 50 -2.21 -11.59 3.96
CA CYS A 50 -0.91 -11.82 4.58
C CYS A 50 -0.97 -12.70 5.83
N GLU A 51 -2.16 -13.24 6.19
CA GLU A 51 -2.38 -14.00 7.42
C GLU A 51 -1.90 -13.24 8.68
N ALA A 52 -1.99 -11.91 8.64
CA ALA A 52 -1.56 -11.00 9.69
C ALA A 52 -2.77 -10.49 10.48
N LYS A 53 -2.57 -10.21 11.77
CA LYS A 53 -3.64 -9.66 12.62
C LYS A 53 -4.04 -8.23 12.23
N TYR A 54 -3.08 -7.44 11.72
CA TYR A 54 -3.27 -6.02 11.42
C TYR A 54 -2.52 -5.65 10.14
N CYS A 55 -3.03 -4.63 9.45
CA CYS A 55 -2.35 -3.92 8.37
C CYS A 55 -2.48 -2.41 8.64
N VAL A 56 -1.45 -1.64 8.30
CA VAL A 56 -1.47 -0.18 8.33
C VAL A 56 -1.00 0.30 6.97
N ALA A 57 -1.88 0.96 6.23
CA ALA A 57 -1.57 1.49 4.92
C ALA A 57 -0.68 2.74 5.06
N VAL A 58 0.36 2.82 4.22
CA VAL A 58 1.33 3.92 4.22
C VAL A 58 1.62 4.35 2.78
N SER A 59 2.36 5.45 2.62
CA SER A 59 2.61 6.08 1.30
C SER A 59 3.36 5.17 0.32
N ASN A 60 4.33 4.38 0.78
CA ASN A 60 5.18 3.53 -0.05
C ASN A 60 5.93 2.47 0.79
N GLY A 61 6.62 1.55 0.11
CA GLY A 61 7.36 0.47 0.77
C GLY A 61 8.54 0.92 1.62
N LEU A 62 9.22 2.02 1.28
CA LEU A 62 10.32 2.54 2.09
C LEU A 62 9.79 3.14 3.40
N ASP A 63 8.66 3.86 3.36
CA ASP A 63 8.02 4.37 4.57
C ASP A 63 7.50 3.24 5.46
N ALA A 64 7.01 2.13 4.88
CA ALA A 64 6.64 0.94 5.67
C ALA A 64 7.84 0.42 6.48
N LEU A 65 9.01 0.27 5.84
CA LEU A 65 10.25 -0.15 6.49
C LEU A 65 10.77 0.85 7.52
N LYS A 66 10.71 2.15 7.21
CA LYS A 66 11.13 3.20 8.15
C LYS A 66 10.25 3.23 9.39
N LEU A 67 8.94 3.07 9.23
CA LEU A 67 7.99 3.13 10.32
C LEU A 67 8.12 1.94 11.28
N ILE A 68 8.37 0.72 10.77
CA ILE A 68 8.59 -0.43 11.66
C ILE A 68 9.86 -0.28 12.50
N PHE A 69 10.96 0.22 11.92
CA PHE A 69 12.18 0.50 12.70
C PHE A 69 11.99 1.63 13.69
N ARG A 70 11.25 2.68 13.31
CA ARG A 70 10.90 3.74 14.24
C ARG A 70 10.07 3.20 15.40
N ALA A 71 9.05 2.39 15.13
CA ALA A 71 8.22 1.78 16.18
C ALA A 71 9.07 0.94 17.14
N TYR A 72 9.99 0.11 16.63
CA TYR A 72 10.91 -0.65 17.49
C TYR A 72 11.83 0.24 18.32
N LYS A 73 12.28 1.39 17.80
CA LYS A 73 13.00 2.39 18.58
C LYS A 73 12.16 2.97 19.71
N GLU A 74 10.94 3.41 19.42
CA GLU A 74 10.02 3.96 20.44
C GLU A 74 9.65 2.91 21.51
N MET A 75 9.64 1.62 21.14
CA MET A 75 9.41 0.50 22.06
C MET A 75 10.66 0.06 22.83
N GLY A 76 11.83 0.64 22.58
CA GLY A 76 13.11 0.24 23.19
C GLY A 76 13.62 -1.14 22.74
N LEU A 77 13.14 -1.64 21.59
CA LEU A 77 13.57 -2.90 20.99
C LEU A 77 14.74 -2.73 20.02
N LEU A 78 14.91 -1.52 19.47
CA LEU A 78 16.01 -1.14 18.57
C LEU A 78 16.64 0.16 19.09
N HIS A 79 17.97 0.27 19.05
CA HIS A 79 18.72 1.40 19.58
C HIS A 79 19.61 2.04 18.52
N GLU A 80 20.04 3.28 18.76
CA GLU A 80 21.07 3.89 17.93
C GLU A 80 22.37 3.08 17.99
N GLY A 81 22.97 2.81 16.83
CA GLY A 81 24.16 1.96 16.71
C GLY A 81 23.85 0.49 16.40
N ASP A 82 22.59 0.05 16.53
CA ASP A 82 22.19 -1.29 16.10
C ASP A 82 22.29 -1.46 14.58
N LYS A 83 22.54 -2.69 14.13
CA LYS A 83 22.71 -3.05 12.72
C LYS A 83 21.60 -3.98 12.26
N VAL A 84 21.13 -3.77 11.04
CA VAL A 84 20.10 -4.60 10.39
C VAL A 84 20.77 -5.49 9.35
N ILE A 85 20.52 -6.79 9.42
CA ILE A 85 20.90 -7.74 8.36
C ILE A 85 19.89 -7.59 7.23
N VAL A 86 20.39 -7.48 6.00
CA VAL A 86 19.59 -7.35 4.76
C VAL A 86 20.00 -8.40 3.74
#